data_AF-A0A6J4T7Y4-F1
#
_entry.id   AF-A0A6J4T7Y4-F1
#
_cell.length_a   1.000
_cell.length_b   1.000
_cell.length_c   1.000
_cell.angle_alpha   90.00
_cell.angle_beta   90.00
_cell.angle_gamma   90.00
#
_symmetry.space_group_name_H-M   'P 1'
#
loop_
_entity.id
_entity.type
_entity.pdbx_description
1 polymer ?
#
loop_
_entity_poly.entity_id
_entity_poly.type
_entity_poly.pdbx_seq_one_letter_code
_entity_poly.pdbx_strand_id
1 'polypeptide(L)'
;MTVRRTLPYLLAALLGAGSALLAACGSGTEAGIPAADAEDLKSQITDVREAVEDGRCSDVPGQLRQVDDGIDDLPPSVDEQLVNNLREGSNKLLGLARDECDAEPTQTTTTETATTPAETTTAPPPTTPAQTTTAPPTATVAPPPAPPPPPAPVPVPEPEVPPPPPADPPGNGNGNGNGGNGNGTPGGGTRPVIP
;
A
#
# COMPACT_ATOMS: atom_id res chain seq x y z
N MET A 1 36.48 33.64 -26.16
CA MET A 1 35.17 34.30 -25.95
C MET A 1 34.06 33.43 -26.54
N THR A 2 33.56 32.44 -25.79
CA THR A 2 32.39 31.62 -26.20
C THR A 2 31.74 30.84 -25.04
N VAL A 3 32.04 31.17 -23.78
CA VAL A 3 31.62 30.35 -22.62
C VAL A 3 30.35 30.89 -21.93
N ARG A 4 29.92 32.12 -22.24
CA ARG A 4 28.79 32.79 -21.56
C ARG A 4 27.40 32.45 -22.11
N ARG A 5 27.32 31.70 -23.23
CA ARG A 5 26.05 31.31 -23.87
C ARG A 5 25.62 29.88 -23.59
N THR A 6 26.50 29.06 -23.00
CA THR A 6 26.23 27.66 -22.67
C THR A 6 25.62 27.48 -21.28
N LEU A 7 25.76 28.48 -20.39
CA LEU A 7 25.23 28.46 -19.03
C LEU A 7 23.68 28.30 -18.98
N PRO A 8 22.87 29.06 -19.75
CA PRO A 8 21.41 28.87 -19.72
C PRO A 8 20.98 27.55 -20.37
N TYR A 9 21.74 27.03 -21.32
CA TYR A 9 21.48 25.72 -21.94
C TYR A 9 21.80 24.55 -21.00
N LEU A 10 22.83 24.68 -20.14
CA LEU A 10 23.12 23.68 -19.11
C LEU A 10 22.06 23.67 -18.01
N LEU A 11 21.57 24.83 -17.58
CA LEU A 11 20.46 24.96 -16.63
C LEU A 11 19.16 24.37 -17.20
N ALA A 12 18.83 24.66 -18.46
CA ALA A 12 17.66 24.09 -19.12
C ALA A 12 17.78 22.58 -19.35
N ALA A 13 18.98 22.07 -19.66
CA ALA A 13 19.22 20.64 -19.81
C ALA A 13 19.13 19.88 -18.47
N LEU A 14 19.62 20.47 -17.38
CA LEU A 14 19.47 19.93 -16.02
C LEU A 14 18.00 19.91 -15.57
N LEU A 15 17.23 20.97 -15.85
CA LEU A 15 15.80 21.02 -15.54
C LEU A 15 14.96 20.06 -16.39
N GLY A 16 15.30 19.90 -17.68
CA GLY A 16 14.62 18.98 -18.59
C GLY A 16 14.90 17.50 -18.29
N ALA A 17 16.11 17.16 -17.83
CA ALA A 17 16.44 15.79 -17.43
C ALA A 17 15.77 15.38 -16.09
N GLY A 18 15.57 16.33 -15.16
CA GLY A 18 14.92 16.05 -13.88
C GLY A 18 13.42 15.72 -14.00
N SER A 19 12.71 16.32 -14.96
CA SER A 19 11.27 16.10 -15.14
C SER A 19 10.92 14.75 -15.79
N ALA A 20 11.85 14.13 -16.53
CA ALA A 20 11.68 12.78 -17.05
C ALA A 20 11.82 11.68 -15.98
N LEU A 21 12.55 11.96 -14.89
CA LEU A 21 12.71 11.05 -13.75
C LEU A 21 11.53 11.15 -12.76
N LEU A 22 10.88 12.32 -12.67
CA LEU A 22 9.69 12.51 -11.81
C LEU A 22 8.48 11.67 -12.26
N ALA A 23 8.29 11.49 -13.56
CA ALA A 23 7.21 10.63 -14.09
C ALA A 23 7.44 9.13 -13.82
N ALA A 24 8.64 8.72 -13.39
CA ALA A 24 8.98 7.35 -13.01
C ALA A 24 8.99 7.10 -11.49
N CYS A 25 8.84 8.14 -10.66
CA CYS A 25 8.83 8.05 -9.20
C CYS A 25 7.42 8.25 -8.58
N GLY A 26 6.36 8.07 -9.37
CA GLY A 26 4.96 8.32 -8.95
C GLY A 26 4.11 7.08 -8.67
N SER A 27 4.64 5.87 -8.87
CA SER A 27 3.87 4.62 -8.75
C SER A 27 4.64 3.54 -8.00
N GLY A 28 5.02 3.83 -6.76
CA GLY A 28 5.62 2.86 -5.86
C GLY A 28 5.22 3.20 -4.44
N THR A 29 4.11 2.62 -4.00
CA THR A 29 3.68 2.64 -2.60
C THR A 29 4.85 2.21 -1.71
N GLU A 30 5.15 3.04 -0.69
CA GLU A 30 5.88 2.73 0.57
C GLU A 30 7.20 3.48 0.88
N ALA A 31 7.80 4.29 -0.02
CA ALA A 31 9.08 4.98 0.28
C ALA A 31 9.17 6.45 -0.19
N GLY A 32 8.05 7.19 -0.16
CA GLY A 32 8.02 8.62 -0.51
C GLY A 32 8.30 9.53 0.69
N ILE A 33 8.87 10.71 0.44
CA ILE A 33 8.96 11.77 1.45
C ILE A 33 7.52 12.23 1.77
N PRO A 34 7.12 12.31 3.05
CA PRO A 34 5.84 12.88 3.43
C PRO A 34 5.67 14.29 2.85
N ALA A 35 4.45 14.62 2.42
CA ALA A 35 4.19 15.89 1.74
C ALA A 35 4.55 17.12 2.59
N ALA A 36 4.37 17.04 3.91
CA ALA A 36 4.74 18.10 4.84
C ALA A 36 6.25 18.36 4.83
N ASP A 37 7.05 17.31 4.97
CA ASP A 37 8.52 17.43 4.98
C ASP A 37 9.05 17.99 3.66
N ALA A 38 8.41 17.65 2.54
CA ALA A 38 8.76 18.19 1.22
C ALA A 38 8.44 19.69 1.07
N GLU A 39 7.33 20.16 1.64
CA GLU A 39 6.97 21.58 1.66
C GLU A 39 7.93 22.39 2.55
N ASP A 40 8.29 21.85 3.71
CA ASP A 40 9.23 22.49 4.63
C ASP A 40 10.63 22.60 4.01
N LEU A 41 11.15 21.52 3.41
CA LEU A 41 12.45 21.54 2.72
C LEU A 41 12.45 22.55 1.58
N LYS A 42 11.36 22.62 0.82
CA LYS A 42 11.21 23.57 -0.28
C LYS A 42 11.23 25.01 0.22
N SER A 43 10.51 25.30 1.29
CA SER A 43 10.50 26.65 1.90
C SER A 43 11.90 27.06 2.33
N GLN A 44 12.62 26.18 3.03
CA GLN A 44 13.97 26.47 3.50
C GLN A 44 14.96 26.73 2.36
N ILE A 45 14.88 25.95 1.26
CA ILE A 45 15.71 26.18 0.07
C ILE A 45 15.36 27.53 -0.59
N THR A 46 14.08 27.91 -0.62
CA THR A 46 13.65 29.23 -1.10
C THR A 46 14.23 30.34 -0.24
N ASP A 47 14.21 30.20 1.09
CA ASP A 47 14.75 31.20 2.01
C ASP A 47 16.26 31.38 1.85
N VAL A 48 17.00 30.30 1.58
CA VAL A 48 18.44 30.35 1.24
C VAL A 48 18.66 31.14 -0.05
N ARG A 49 17.86 30.85 -1.08
CA ARG A 49 17.96 31.55 -2.36
C ARG A 49 17.69 33.04 -2.20
N GLU A 50 16.63 33.41 -1.49
CA GLU A 50 16.31 34.82 -1.23
C GLU A 50 17.41 35.50 -0.40
N ALA A 51 18.01 34.81 0.58
CA ALA A 51 19.13 35.35 1.34
C ALA A 51 20.36 35.62 0.45
N VAL A 52 20.65 34.76 -0.53
CA VAL A 52 21.75 34.98 -1.50
C VAL A 52 21.41 36.13 -2.45
N GLU A 53 20.19 36.16 -3.00
CA GLU A 53 19.72 37.24 -3.90
C GLU A 53 19.71 38.62 -3.20
N ASP A 54 19.36 38.66 -1.91
CA ASP A 54 19.38 39.86 -1.07
C ASP A 54 20.78 40.24 -0.54
N GLY A 55 21.81 39.42 -0.81
CA GLY A 55 23.18 39.62 -0.32
C GLY A 55 23.37 39.36 1.19
N ARG A 56 22.44 38.67 1.84
CA ARG A 56 22.50 38.26 3.25
C ARG A 56 23.34 36.99 3.45
N CYS A 57 24.58 37.03 2.97
CA CYS A 57 25.51 35.89 2.99
C CYS A 57 25.86 35.37 4.40
N SER A 58 25.65 36.19 5.45
CA SER A 58 25.81 35.78 6.85
C SER A 58 24.76 34.77 7.32
N ASP A 59 23.59 34.74 6.68
CA ASP A 59 22.42 34.01 7.15
C ASP A 59 22.35 32.61 6.53
N VAL A 60 22.97 32.45 5.35
CA VAL A 60 23.05 31.21 4.55
C VAL A 60 23.54 30.01 5.39
N PRO A 61 24.62 30.09 6.19
CA PRO A 61 25.07 28.94 6.97
C PRO A 61 24.09 28.50 8.06
N GLY A 62 23.24 29.41 8.55
CA GLY A 62 22.21 29.10 9.53
C GLY A 62 21.02 28.39 8.89
N GLN A 63 20.58 28.89 7.74
CA GLN A 63 19.48 28.30 6.97
C GLN A 63 19.83 26.92 6.42
N LEU A 64 21.07 26.69 5.96
CA LEU A 64 21.47 25.36 5.51
C LEU A 64 21.53 24.31 6.63
N ARG A 65 21.84 24.71 7.86
CA ARG A 65 21.72 23.76 8.99
C ARG A 65 20.29 23.29 9.17
N GLN A 66 19.31 24.17 8.97
CA GLN A 66 17.90 23.77 9.04
C GLN A 66 17.53 22.77 7.94
N VAL A 67 18.10 22.93 6.74
CA VAL A 67 17.94 21.97 5.64
C VAL A 67 18.56 20.63 5.99
N ASP A 68 19.78 20.63 6.55
CA ASP A 68 20.46 19.40 6.95
C ASP A 68 19.72 18.70 8.10
N ASP A 69 19.26 19.46 9.11
CA ASP A 69 18.43 18.94 10.21
C ASP A 69 17.11 18.34 9.67
N GLY A 70 16.46 19.00 8.71
CA GLY A 70 15.26 18.49 8.05
C GLY A 70 15.49 17.21 7.24
N ILE A 71 16.68 17.04 6.66
CA ILE A 71 17.07 15.79 5.98
C ILE A 71 17.36 14.68 7.01
N ASP A 72 17.97 15.02 8.15
CA ASP A 72 18.27 14.10 9.25
C ASP A 72 17.00 13.59 9.96
N ASP A 73 15.98 14.45 10.06
CA ASP A 73 14.68 14.13 10.68
C ASP A 73 13.76 13.31 9.77
N LEU A 74 14.14 13.06 8.51
CA LEU A 74 13.34 12.24 7.60
C LEU A 74 13.11 10.83 8.18
N PRO A 75 11.88 10.30 8.08
CA PRO A 75 11.58 9.00 8.63
C PRO A 75 12.42 7.91 7.96
N PRO A 76 12.82 6.84 8.69
CA PRO A 76 13.69 5.78 8.17
C PRO A 76 13.04 4.94 7.05
N SER A 77 11.75 5.15 6.78
CA SER A 77 11.04 4.59 5.63
C SER A 77 11.39 5.28 4.30
N VAL A 78 12.05 6.44 4.34
CA VAL A 78 12.53 7.13 3.13
C VAL A 78 13.76 6.39 2.60
N ASP A 79 13.81 6.23 1.29
CA ASP A 79 14.92 5.58 0.60
C ASP A 79 16.28 6.25 0.91
N GLU A 80 17.27 5.48 1.34
CA GLU A 80 18.60 6.00 1.69
C GLU A 80 19.29 6.71 0.52
N GLN A 81 19.08 6.23 -0.71
CA GLN A 81 19.65 6.86 -1.91
C GLN A 81 19.04 8.25 -2.12
N LEU A 82 17.73 8.41 -1.87
CA LEU A 82 17.07 9.71 -1.91
C LEU A 82 17.63 10.67 -0.86
N VAL A 83 17.80 10.22 0.40
CA VAL A 83 18.41 11.01 1.47
C VAL A 83 19.84 11.44 1.08
N ASN A 84 20.63 10.51 0.53
CA ASN A 84 21.99 10.82 0.08
C ASN A 84 22.01 11.85 -1.06
N ASN A 85 21.09 11.74 -2.02
CA ASN A 85 20.97 12.72 -3.11
C ASN A 85 20.55 14.11 -2.59
N LEU A 86 19.68 14.17 -1.59
CA LEU A 86 19.30 15.44 -0.94
C LEU A 86 20.49 16.09 -0.26
N ARG A 87 21.28 15.32 0.50
CA ARG A 87 22.52 15.82 1.12
C ARG A 87 23.52 16.31 0.08
N GLU A 88 23.72 15.56 -1.01
CA GLU A 88 24.62 15.98 -2.07
C GLU A 88 24.14 17.28 -2.75
N GLY A 89 22.82 17.41 -2.97
CA GLY A 89 22.17 18.62 -3.46
C GLY A 89 22.38 19.82 -2.54
N SER A 90 22.14 19.66 -1.23
CA SER A 90 22.37 20.69 -0.20
C SER A 90 23.83 21.17 -0.20
N ASN A 91 24.79 20.24 -0.24
CA ASN A 91 26.21 20.58 -0.28
C ASN A 91 26.62 21.33 -1.56
N LYS A 92 26.07 20.95 -2.72
CA LYS A 92 26.30 21.68 -3.98
C LYS A 92 25.72 23.08 -3.92
N LEU A 93 24.52 23.23 -3.36
CA LEU A 93 23.89 24.53 -3.17
C LEU A 93 24.76 25.43 -2.26
N LEU A 94 25.35 24.89 -1.19
CA LEU A 94 26.27 25.63 -0.32
C LEU A 94 27.49 26.15 -1.08
N GLY A 95 28.08 25.30 -1.94
CA GLY A 95 29.20 25.69 -2.79
C GLY A 95 28.84 26.87 -3.68
N LEU A 96 27.71 26.76 -4.38
CA LEU A 96 27.20 27.82 -5.26
C LEU A 96 26.88 29.11 -4.50
N ALA A 97 26.20 29.01 -3.35
CA ALA A 97 25.85 30.17 -2.54
C ALA A 97 27.10 30.90 -2.03
N ARG A 98 28.15 30.18 -1.63
CA ARG A 98 29.44 30.78 -1.26
C ARG A 98 30.12 31.44 -2.45
N ASP A 99 30.17 30.76 -3.58
CA ASP A 99 30.77 31.30 -4.80
C ASP A 99 30.07 32.59 -5.25
N GLU A 100 28.74 32.65 -5.14
CA GLU A 100 27.94 33.85 -5.45
C GLU A 100 28.12 34.97 -4.41
N CYS A 101 28.29 34.61 -3.14
CA CYS A 101 28.56 35.56 -2.05
C CYS A 101 29.98 36.14 -2.08
N ASP A 102 30.96 35.35 -2.52
CA ASP A 102 32.36 35.77 -2.66
C ASP A 102 32.62 36.46 -4.01
N ALA A 103 31.73 36.27 -4.99
CA ALA A 103 31.81 36.99 -6.25
C ALA A 103 31.62 38.49 -6.01
N GLU A 104 32.65 39.29 -6.30
CA GLU A 104 32.49 40.75 -6.36
C GLU A 104 31.29 41.07 -7.26
N PRO A 105 30.44 42.04 -6.87
CA PRO A 105 29.29 42.42 -7.66
C PRO A 105 29.79 42.99 -8.99
N THR A 106 29.92 42.13 -10.00
CA THR A 106 30.01 42.58 -11.38
C THR A 106 28.71 43.33 -11.62
N GLN A 107 28.80 44.66 -11.68
CA GLN A 107 27.72 45.56 -12.06
C GLN A 107 27.10 45.01 -13.34
N THR A 108 26.04 44.23 -13.18
CA THR A 108 25.28 43.72 -14.29
C THR A 108 24.36 44.87 -14.63
N THR A 109 24.81 45.72 -15.56
CA THR A 109 23.91 46.68 -16.21
C THR A 109 22.80 45.87 -16.84
N THR A 110 21.67 45.77 -16.14
CA THR A 110 20.42 45.28 -16.70
C THR A 110 20.04 46.23 -17.82
N THR A 111 20.49 45.92 -19.04
CA THR A 111 19.94 46.54 -20.24
C THR A 111 18.51 46.07 -20.33
N GLU A 112 17.57 46.92 -19.89
CA GLU A 112 16.14 46.76 -20.17
C GLU A 112 15.99 46.59 -21.68
N THR A 113 15.80 45.35 -22.12
CA THR A 113 15.38 45.08 -23.48
C THR A 113 13.93 45.48 -23.55
N ALA A 114 13.66 46.67 -24.09
CA ALA A 114 12.33 47.13 -24.44
C ALA A 114 11.68 46.06 -25.34
N THR A 115 10.82 45.26 -24.74
CA THR A 115 10.13 44.17 -25.44
C THR A 115 8.98 44.83 -26.18
N THR A 116 9.11 44.98 -27.49
CA THR A 116 8.00 45.36 -28.37
C THR A 116 6.83 44.42 -28.08
N PRO A 117 5.63 44.91 -27.70
CA PRO A 117 4.51 44.03 -27.43
C PRO A 117 4.18 43.25 -28.70
N ALA A 118 4.40 41.93 -28.66
CA ALA A 118 4.00 41.03 -29.71
C ALA A 118 2.46 40.98 -29.73
N GLU A 119 1.87 41.28 -30.89
CA GLU A 119 0.43 41.16 -31.09
C GLU A 119 -0.03 39.75 -30.74
N THR A 120 -0.82 39.66 -29.67
CA THR A 120 -1.31 38.39 -29.14
C THR A 120 -2.45 37.93 -30.04
N THR A 121 -2.12 37.12 -31.05
CA THR A 121 -3.13 36.39 -31.82
C THR A 121 -3.85 35.44 -30.87
N THR A 122 -5.07 35.81 -30.49
CA THR A 122 -5.89 35.03 -29.56
C THR A 122 -6.33 33.76 -30.28
N ALA A 123 -5.72 32.63 -29.93
CA ALA A 123 -6.18 31.33 -30.36
C ALA A 123 -7.61 31.08 -29.82
N PRO A 124 -8.49 30.43 -30.60
CA PRO A 124 -9.83 30.10 -30.11
C PRO A 124 -9.73 29.24 -28.84
N PRO A 125 -10.66 29.41 -27.89
CA PRO A 125 -10.65 28.64 -26.65
C PRO A 125 -10.71 27.14 -26.95
N PRO A 126 -9.94 26.31 -26.23
CA PRO A 126 -9.97 24.87 -26.42
C PRO A 126 -11.39 24.35 -26.13
N THR A 127 -11.96 23.61 -27.09
CA THR A 127 -13.24 22.93 -26.90
C THR A 127 -13.06 21.77 -25.93
N THR A 128 -13.65 21.89 -24.74
CA THR A 128 -13.65 20.84 -23.72
C THR A 128 -14.37 19.60 -24.25
N PRO A 129 -13.72 18.42 -24.29
CA PRO A 129 -14.42 17.19 -24.65
C PRO A 129 -15.49 16.88 -23.59
N ALA A 130 -16.68 16.51 -24.06
CA ALA A 130 -17.77 16.12 -23.19
C ALA A 130 -17.38 14.87 -22.39
N GLN A 131 -17.46 14.95 -21.06
CA GLN A 131 -17.21 13.81 -20.19
C GLN A 131 -18.35 12.79 -20.34
N THR A 132 -18.09 11.68 -21.02
CA THR A 132 -18.94 10.49 -20.97
C THR A 132 -18.95 9.95 -19.55
N THR A 133 -20.07 10.17 -18.86
CA THR A 133 -20.33 9.57 -17.54
C THR A 133 -20.65 8.09 -17.74
N THR A 134 -19.69 7.23 -17.48
CA THR A 134 -19.90 5.78 -17.45
C THR A 134 -20.73 5.44 -16.21
N ALA A 135 -21.87 4.79 -16.41
CA ALA A 135 -22.73 4.34 -15.32
C ALA A 135 -21.95 3.38 -14.40
N PRO A 136 -22.14 3.45 -13.07
CA PRO A 136 -21.49 2.54 -12.14
C PRO A 136 -21.90 1.09 -12.44
N PRO A 137 -20.99 0.12 -12.27
CA PRO A 137 -21.32 -1.28 -12.47
C PRO A 137 -22.40 -1.72 -11.47
N THR A 138 -23.44 -2.38 -11.97
CA THR A 138 -24.50 -2.96 -11.15
C THR A 138 -23.91 -4.07 -10.29
N ALA A 139 -23.89 -3.89 -8.96
CA ALA A 139 -23.41 -4.90 -8.04
C ALA A 139 -24.28 -6.15 -8.16
N THR A 140 -23.69 -7.24 -8.63
CA THR A 140 -24.34 -8.56 -8.64
C THR A 140 -24.28 -9.11 -7.22
N VAL A 141 -25.44 -9.19 -6.58
CA VAL A 141 -25.58 -9.78 -5.25
C VAL A 141 -25.31 -11.28 -5.35
N ALA A 142 -24.32 -11.77 -4.61
CA ALA A 142 -24.04 -13.20 -4.53
C ALA A 142 -25.25 -13.94 -3.95
N PRO A 143 -25.58 -15.14 -4.45
CA PRO A 143 -26.64 -15.95 -3.89
C PRO A 143 -26.33 -16.27 -2.41
N PRO A 144 -27.36 -16.40 -1.57
CA PRO A 144 -27.17 -16.78 -0.17
C PRO A 144 -26.45 -18.14 -0.08
N PRO A 145 -25.62 -18.35 0.96
CA PRO A 145 -24.96 -19.63 1.16
C PRO A 145 -26.00 -20.76 1.30
N ALA A 146 -25.66 -21.92 0.76
CA ALA A 146 -26.48 -23.12 0.90
C ALA A 146 -26.69 -23.46 2.39
N PRO A 147 -27.87 -23.96 2.78
CA PRO A 147 -28.09 -24.42 4.15
C PRO A 147 -27.09 -25.54 4.51
N PRO A 148 -26.68 -25.64 5.78
CA PRO A 148 -25.80 -26.70 6.23
C PRO A 148 -26.46 -28.07 5.98
N PRO A 149 -25.66 -29.12 5.71
CA PRO A 149 -26.19 -30.47 5.59
C PRO A 149 -26.89 -30.88 6.90
N PRO A 150 -27.93 -31.73 6.81
CA PRO A 150 -28.58 -32.26 8.00
C PRO A 150 -27.55 -32.99 8.88
N PRO A 151 -27.73 -32.96 10.22
CA PRO A 151 -26.87 -33.68 11.13
C PRO A 151 -26.86 -35.17 10.79
N ALA A 152 -25.69 -35.80 10.94
CA ALA A 152 -25.56 -37.24 10.76
C ALA A 152 -26.54 -37.99 11.70
N PRO A 153 -27.14 -39.10 11.25
CA PRO A 153 -28.00 -39.90 12.09
C PRO A 153 -27.21 -40.35 13.33
N VAL A 154 -27.80 -40.13 14.50
CA VAL A 154 -27.25 -40.60 15.77
C VAL A 154 -27.17 -42.13 15.69
N PRO A 155 -26.03 -42.77 16.03
CA PRO A 155 -25.96 -44.22 16.09
C PRO A 155 -27.04 -44.71 17.06
N VAL A 156 -27.90 -45.60 16.57
CA VAL A 156 -28.88 -46.29 17.41
C VAL A 156 -28.07 -47.12 18.42
N PRO A 157 -28.30 -46.95 19.73
CA PRO A 157 -27.63 -47.77 20.72
C PRO A 157 -27.91 -49.25 20.42
N GLU A 158 -26.84 -50.03 20.35
CA GLU A 158 -26.91 -51.48 20.20
C GLU A 158 -27.76 -52.04 21.35
N PRO A 159 -28.71 -52.97 21.09
CA PRO A 159 -29.55 -53.52 22.13
C PRO A 159 -28.67 -54.16 23.21
N GLU A 160 -28.84 -53.70 24.45
CA GLU A 160 -28.16 -54.27 25.61
C GLU A 160 -28.48 -55.77 25.67
N VAL A 161 -27.43 -56.60 25.64
CA VAL A 161 -27.57 -58.03 25.86
C VAL A 161 -28.05 -58.21 27.31
N PRO A 162 -29.20 -58.87 27.55
CA PRO A 162 -29.68 -59.07 28.91
C PRO A 162 -28.63 -59.83 29.73
N PRO A 163 -28.48 -59.51 31.03
CA PRO A 163 -27.54 -60.20 31.89
C PRO A 163 -27.88 -61.71 31.91
N PRO A 164 -26.87 -62.59 32.00
CA PRO A 164 -27.12 -64.01 32.13
C PRO A 164 -27.98 -64.27 33.38
N PRO A 165 -28.93 -65.22 33.33
CA PRO A 165 -29.75 -65.55 34.47
C PRO A 165 -28.88 -66.01 35.65
N PRO A 166 -29.29 -65.73 36.90
CA PRO A 166 -28.58 -66.19 38.08
C PRO A 166 -28.48 -67.72 38.08
N ALA A 167 -27.33 -68.25 38.48
CA ALA A 167 -27.10 -69.68 38.60
C ALA A 167 -28.03 -70.29 39.68
N ASP A 168 -28.68 -71.40 39.34
CA ASP A 168 -29.58 -72.10 40.25
C ASP A 168 -28.85 -72.61 41.50
N PRO A 169 -29.45 -72.51 42.70
CA PRO A 169 -28.91 -73.11 43.90
C PRO A 169 -28.94 -74.66 43.84
N PRO A 170 -28.01 -75.36 44.50
CA PRO A 170 -27.98 -76.82 44.52
C PRO A 170 -29.27 -77.39 45.10
N GLY A 171 -29.93 -78.23 44.31
CA GLY A 171 -31.25 -78.79 44.58
C GLY A 171 -31.23 -79.84 45.69
N ASN A 172 -32.11 -79.64 46.67
CA ASN A 172 -32.58 -80.70 47.56
C ASN A 172 -33.90 -81.25 47.01
N GLY A 173 -33.89 -82.51 46.58
CA GLY A 173 -35.05 -83.19 46.06
C GLY A 173 -36.10 -83.51 47.13
N ASN A 174 -37.38 -83.41 46.75
CA ASN A 174 -38.44 -84.36 47.05
C ASN A 174 -39.77 -83.87 46.42
N GLY A 175 -40.44 -84.72 45.64
CA GLY A 175 -41.90 -84.62 45.48
C GLY A 175 -42.48 -84.67 44.06
N ASN A 176 -42.74 -85.90 43.60
CA ASN A 176 -43.98 -86.38 42.96
C ASN A 176 -44.86 -85.49 42.06
N GLY A 177 -45.11 -86.04 40.85
CA GLY A 177 -46.33 -85.89 40.06
C GLY A 177 -46.21 -84.87 38.93
N ASN A 178 -46.83 -85.01 37.76
CA ASN A 178 -47.64 -86.05 37.13
C ASN A 178 -47.59 -85.73 35.61
N GLY A 179 -47.75 -86.73 34.75
CA GLY A 179 -47.54 -86.62 33.31
C GLY A 179 -48.45 -85.63 32.56
N GLY A 180 -48.01 -85.23 31.37
CA GLY A 180 -48.79 -84.40 30.45
C GLY A 180 -48.08 -84.18 29.13
N ASN A 181 -48.50 -84.94 28.12
CA ASN A 181 -47.97 -85.02 26.76
C ASN A 181 -48.10 -83.72 25.95
N GLY A 182 -47.17 -83.52 25.01
CA GLY A 182 -47.55 -83.45 23.59
C GLY A 182 -47.30 -82.14 22.84
N ASN A 183 -46.67 -82.31 21.67
CA ASN A 183 -46.71 -81.49 20.44
C ASN A 183 -46.30 -80.01 20.56
N GLY A 184 -45.27 -79.52 19.87
CA GLY A 184 -44.87 -79.82 18.51
C GLY A 184 -45.02 -78.55 17.67
N THR A 185 -43.98 -78.16 16.93
CA THR A 185 -44.00 -77.65 15.55
C THR A 185 -42.71 -76.85 15.27
N PRO A 186 -41.88 -77.27 14.30
CA PRO A 186 -40.84 -76.46 13.71
C PRO A 186 -41.39 -75.69 12.49
N GLY A 187 -41.26 -74.37 12.49
CA GLY A 187 -41.42 -73.54 11.29
C GLY A 187 -40.30 -72.50 11.30
N GLY A 188 -39.45 -72.33 10.30
CA GLY A 188 -39.56 -72.71 8.90
C GLY A 188 -39.80 -71.45 8.07
N GLY A 189 -38.76 -71.01 7.34
CA GLY A 189 -38.86 -70.00 6.28
C GLY A 189 -38.75 -68.55 6.78
N THR A 190 -38.14 -67.60 6.09
CA THR A 190 -37.64 -67.56 4.71
C THR A 190 -36.70 -66.36 4.59
N ARG A 191 -35.58 -66.58 3.88
CA ARG A 191 -34.78 -65.53 3.23
C ARG A 191 -35.68 -64.72 2.28
N PRO A 192 -35.36 -63.43 2.07
CA PRO A 192 -35.09 -63.00 0.71
C PRO A 192 -33.73 -62.32 0.61
N VAL A 193 -33.11 -62.60 -0.52
CA VAL A 193 -31.82 -62.12 -0.97
C VAL A 193 -32.06 -60.88 -1.85
N ILE A 194 -31.03 -60.03 -1.93
CA ILE A 194 -30.62 -59.13 -3.04
C ILE A 194 -31.24 -57.72 -3.03
N PRO A 195 -30.50 -56.66 -3.45
CA PRO A 195 -29.07 -56.34 -3.29
C PRO A 195 -28.83 -55.11 -2.39
#